data_AF-A0A9P5QA21-F1
#
_entry.id   AF-A0A9P5QA21-F1
#
_cell.length_a   1.000
_cell.length_b   1.000
_cell.length_c   1.000
_cell.angle_alpha   90.00
_cell.angle_beta   90.00
_cell.angle_gamma   90.00
#
_symmetry.space_group_name_H-M   'P 1'
#
loop_
_entity.id
_entity.type
_entity.pdbx_description
1 polymer ?
#
loop_
_entity_poly.entity_id
_entity_poly.type
_entity_poly.pdbx_seq_one_letter_code
_entity_poly.pdbx_strand_id
1 'polypeptide(L)'
;DSPRVLVIDGLDECSDSGNQQRILSIIGDAMQKYNLPLRILIASRPERSIKESFCSPKFENICRWMPLNDTYQASLEIRKYLQECFDEIWRRHSDLMIHVPCPWPTSQQIEHLVEKASGQFIYPSTVLKYIDDSGAMPVDRLSIVL
;
A
#
# COMPACT_ATOMS: atom_id res chain seq x y z
N ASP A 1 -8.58 6.29 33.25
CA ASP A 1 -9.35 6.35 32.00
C ASP A 1 -8.47 6.26 30.79
N SER A 2 -8.79 5.33 29.89
CA SER A 2 -8.12 5.20 28.59
C SER A 2 -8.74 6.18 27.59
N PRO A 3 -7.94 6.89 26.77
CA PRO A 3 -8.47 7.81 25.77
C PRO A 3 -9.31 7.05 24.74
N ARG A 4 -10.48 7.59 24.38
CA ARG A 4 -11.28 7.05 23.28
C ARG A 4 -10.60 7.45 21.96
N VAL A 5 -10.47 6.52 21.02
CA VAL A 5 -9.83 6.78 19.72
C VAL A 5 -10.84 6.50 18.60
N LEU A 6 -11.01 7.47 17.71
CA LEU A 6 -11.69 7.29 16.42
C LEU A 6 -10.63 7.17 15.33
N VAL A 7 -10.65 6.07 14.59
CA VAL A 7 -9.77 5.85 13.44
C VAL A 7 -10.57 6.04 12.16
N ILE A 8 -10.07 6.89 11.28
CA ILE A 8 -10.58 7.10 9.92
C ILE A 8 -9.48 6.63 8.98
N ASP A 9 -9.71 5.51 8.30
CA ASP A 9 -8.76 4.91 7.37
C ASP A 9 -9.26 5.07 5.94
N GLY A 10 -8.39 5.51 5.03
CA GLY A 10 -8.71 5.75 3.62
C GLY A 10 -9.58 6.99 3.37
N LEU A 11 -9.34 8.12 4.05
CA LEU A 11 -10.11 9.36 3.81
C LEU A 11 -10.07 9.80 2.33
N ASP A 12 -8.97 9.54 1.63
CA ASP A 12 -8.77 9.82 0.22
C ASP A 12 -9.68 9.04 -0.72
N GLU A 13 -10.20 7.88 -0.30
CA GLU A 13 -11.15 7.07 -1.08
C GLU A 13 -12.58 7.67 -1.08
N CYS A 14 -12.80 8.82 -0.44
CA CYS A 14 -14.04 9.58 -0.58
C CYS A 14 -14.20 10.06 -2.03
N SER A 15 -15.36 9.81 -2.61
CA SER A 15 -15.68 10.00 -4.02
C SER A 15 -15.58 11.44 -4.55
N ASP A 16 -15.39 12.44 -3.69
CA ASP A 16 -15.18 13.83 -4.08
C ASP A 16 -14.32 14.61 -3.05
N SER A 17 -13.49 15.53 -3.56
CA SER A 17 -12.61 16.38 -2.75
C SER A 17 -13.37 17.30 -1.79
N GLY A 18 -14.55 17.77 -2.16
CA GLY A 18 -15.42 18.57 -1.29
C GLY A 18 -15.93 17.76 -0.11
N ASN A 19 -16.19 16.46 -0.28
CA ASN A 19 -16.56 15.58 0.83
C ASN A 19 -15.40 15.38 1.81
N GLN A 20 -14.17 15.16 1.30
CA GLN A 20 -12.97 15.08 2.13
C GLN A 20 -12.80 16.36 2.99
N GLN A 21 -12.88 17.53 2.36
CA GLN A 21 -12.76 18.83 3.04
C GLN A 21 -13.88 19.04 4.08
N ARG A 22 -15.11 18.66 3.73
CA ARG A 22 -16.27 18.77 4.63
C ARG A 22 -16.12 17.91 5.87
N ILE A 23 -15.68 16.65 5.73
CA ILE A 23 -15.41 15.75 6.85
C ILE A 23 -14.36 16.37 7.78
N LEU A 24 -13.25 16.86 7.21
CA LEU A 24 -12.19 17.51 7.97
C LEU A 24 -12.70 18.77 8.69
N SER A 25 -13.48 19.62 8.02
CA SER A 25 -14.05 20.81 8.68
C SER A 25 -14.92 20.44 9.89
N ILE A 26 -15.80 19.44 9.75
CA ILE A 26 -16.67 18.98 10.86
C ILE A 26 -15.83 18.49 12.03
N ILE A 27 -14.78 17.71 11.75
CA ILE A 27 -13.85 17.20 12.77
C ILE A 27 -13.14 18.36 13.49
N GLY A 28 -12.57 19.30 12.74
CA GLY A 28 -11.87 20.45 13.32
C GLY A 28 -12.79 21.30 14.20
N ASP A 29 -14.00 21.59 13.70
CA ASP A 29 -15.00 22.36 14.44
C ASP A 29 -15.43 21.64 15.73
N ALA A 30 -15.62 20.32 15.67
CA ALA A 30 -15.99 19.52 16.84
C ALA A 30 -14.89 19.47 17.91
N MET A 31 -13.64 19.29 17.49
CA MET A 31 -12.48 19.22 18.39
C MET A 31 -12.23 20.55 19.11
N GLN A 32 -12.36 21.68 18.42
CA GLN A 32 -12.19 22.99 19.04
C GLN A 32 -13.35 23.37 19.97
N LYS A 33 -14.59 23.07 19.58
CA LYS A 33 -15.76 23.58 20.28
C LYS A 33 -16.13 22.78 21.54
N TYR A 34 -15.95 21.47 21.52
CA TYR A 34 -16.58 20.59 22.52
C TYR A 34 -15.60 19.92 23.50
N ASN A 35 -14.29 20.23 23.44
CA ASN A 35 -13.23 19.63 24.27
C ASN A 35 -13.46 18.12 24.51
N LEU A 36 -13.66 17.39 23.42
CA LEU A 36 -14.09 16.00 23.47
C LEU A 36 -12.97 15.11 24.04
N PRO A 37 -13.28 14.11 24.88
CA PRO A 37 -12.31 13.14 25.37
C PRO A 37 -11.97 12.08 24.30
N LEU A 38 -11.74 12.54 23.07
CA LEU A 38 -11.55 11.74 21.87
C LEU A 38 -10.23 12.13 21.21
N ARG A 39 -9.45 11.14 20.80
CA ARG A 39 -8.34 11.31 19.87
C ARG A 39 -8.76 10.80 18.51
N ILE A 40 -8.42 11.52 17.45
CA ILE A 40 -8.77 11.12 16.09
C ILE A 40 -7.47 10.81 15.35
N LEU A 41 -7.39 9.62 14.77
CA LEU A 41 -6.32 9.20 13.87
C LEU A 41 -6.90 9.13 12.46
N ILE A 42 -6.31 9.88 11.54
CA ILE A 42 -6.69 9.89 10.13
C ILE A 42 -5.53 9.33 9.33
N ALA A 43 -5.76 8.22 8.65
CA ALA A 43 -4.83 7.62 7.70
C ALA A 43 -5.37 7.84 6.28
N SER A 44 -4.56 8.46 5.42
CA SER A 44 -4.94 8.74 4.04
C SER A 44 -3.72 8.93 3.14
N ARG A 45 -3.92 8.80 1.83
CA ARG A 45 -2.96 9.34 0.85
C ARG A 45 -2.86 10.87 0.99
N PRO A 46 -1.69 11.44 0.67
CA PRO A 46 -1.41 12.86 0.88
C PRO A 46 -1.94 13.70 -0.30
N GLU A 47 -3.22 13.53 -0.65
CA GLU A 47 -3.89 14.27 -1.73
C GLU A 47 -3.95 15.78 -1.45
N ARG A 48 -4.01 16.60 -2.50
CA ARG A 48 -3.94 18.06 -2.39
C ARG A 48 -5.02 18.64 -1.47
N SER A 49 -6.28 18.26 -1.68
CA SER A 49 -7.44 18.68 -0.91
C SER A 49 -7.31 18.38 0.59
N ILE A 50 -6.79 17.19 0.91
CA ILE A 50 -6.54 16.76 2.29
C ILE A 50 -5.43 17.62 2.90
N LYS A 51 -4.28 17.75 2.22
CA LYS A 51 -3.17 18.59 2.69
C LYS A 51 -3.60 20.03 2.96
N GLU A 52 -4.29 20.65 2.01
CA GLU A 52 -4.76 22.04 2.12
C GLU A 52 -5.70 22.23 3.32
N SER A 53 -6.57 21.25 3.60
CA SER A 53 -7.48 21.29 4.75
C SER A 53 -6.72 21.31 6.08
N PHE A 54 -5.70 20.47 6.23
CA PHE A 54 -4.88 20.41 7.43
C PHE A 54 -3.92 21.60 7.60
N CYS A 55 -3.62 22.33 6.51
CA CYS A 55 -2.89 23.60 6.58
C CYS A 55 -3.77 24.78 7.05
N SER A 56 -5.09 24.59 7.20
CA SER A 56 -5.95 25.66 7.69
C SER A 56 -5.69 25.97 9.18
N PRO A 57 -5.94 27.22 9.64
CA PRO A 57 -5.79 27.60 11.04
C PRO A 57 -6.59 26.73 12.02
N LYS A 58 -7.61 26.01 11.51
CA LYS A 58 -8.42 25.11 12.32
C LYS A 58 -7.62 23.95 12.92
N PHE A 59 -6.53 23.55 12.28
CA PHE A 59 -5.76 22.38 12.67
C PHE A 59 -4.40 22.71 13.30
N GLU A 60 -3.97 23.97 13.27
CA GLU A 60 -2.64 24.43 13.69
C GLU A 60 -2.26 23.96 15.11
N ASN A 61 -3.22 23.95 16.05
CA ASN A 61 -2.97 23.62 17.45
C ASN A 61 -3.59 22.29 17.91
N ILE A 62 -4.28 21.57 17.02
CA ILE A 62 -5.01 20.34 17.37
C ILE A 62 -4.58 19.10 16.56
N CYS A 63 -3.80 19.29 15.50
CA CYS A 63 -3.38 18.22 14.61
C CYS A 63 -1.86 18.08 14.61
N ARG A 64 -1.40 16.84 14.59
CA ARG A 64 0.00 16.50 14.32
C ARG A 64 0.06 15.70 13.02
N TRP A 65 0.69 16.26 12.01
CA TRP A 65 0.97 15.54 10.77
C TRP A 65 2.14 14.58 10.96
N MET A 66 1.96 13.33 10.54
CA MET A 66 3.00 12.29 10.58
C MET A 66 3.15 11.69 9.18
N PRO A 67 4.09 12.20 8.36
CA PRO A 67 4.34 11.59 7.07
C PRO A 67 4.97 10.22 7.31
N LEU A 68 4.36 9.18 6.75
CA LEU A 68 4.93 7.84 6.70
C LEU A 68 5.98 7.84 5.57
N ASN A 69 7.12 8.46 5.89
CA ASN A 69 8.36 8.68 5.13
C ASN A 69 8.37 8.46 3.60
N ASP A 70 8.83 9.49 2.87
CA ASP A 70 9.25 9.42 1.46
C ASP A 70 10.53 8.56 1.24
N THR A 71 11.14 8.03 2.30
CA THR A 71 12.27 7.08 2.22
C THR A 71 11.82 5.63 2.08
N TYR A 72 10.51 5.37 1.97
CA TYR A 72 10.01 4.03 1.72
C TYR A 72 10.50 3.57 0.34
N GLN A 73 11.58 2.79 0.32
CA GLN A 73 12.11 2.17 -0.88
C GLN A 73 11.21 0.98 -1.25
N ALA A 74 9.97 1.28 -1.63
CA ALA A 74 8.97 0.28 -1.99
C ALA A 74 9.54 -0.72 -3.00
N SER A 75 10.29 -0.23 -3.99
CA SER A 75 10.95 -1.06 -4.99
C SER A 75 11.97 -2.04 -4.39
N LEU A 76 12.72 -1.66 -3.35
CA LEU A 76 13.66 -2.54 -2.67
C LEU A 76 12.93 -3.66 -1.92
N GLU A 77 11.87 -3.30 -1.20
CA GLU A 77 11.09 -4.26 -0.41
C GLU A 77 10.26 -5.19 -1.32
N ILE A 78 9.69 -4.66 -2.40
CA ILE A 78 9.00 -5.45 -3.43
C ILE A 78 9.96 -6.42 -4.12
N ARG A 79 11.20 -6.00 -4.41
CA ARG A 79 12.22 -6.88 -5.00
C ARG A 79 12.51 -8.08 -4.09
N LYS A 80 12.78 -7.83 -2.80
CA LYS A 80 13.03 -8.90 -1.83
C LYS A 80 11.82 -9.83 -1.70
N TYR A 81 10.62 -9.25 -1.59
CA TYR A 81 9.37 -9.99 -1.53
C TYR A 81 9.16 -10.91 -2.74
N LEU A 82 9.38 -10.40 -3.95
CA LEU A 82 9.30 -11.20 -5.17
C LEU A 82 10.32 -12.34 -5.16
N GLN A 83 11.58 -12.06 -4.82
CA GLN A 83 12.64 -13.08 -4.75
C GLN A 83 12.26 -14.21 -3.77
N GLU A 84 11.87 -13.86 -2.54
CA GLU A 84 11.46 -14.83 -1.52
C GLU A 84 10.27 -15.68 -1.98
N CYS A 85 9.23 -15.07 -2.55
CA CYS A 85 8.05 -15.79 -3.01
C CYS A 85 8.32 -16.66 -4.25
N PHE A 86 9.15 -16.20 -5.19
CA PHE A 86 9.53 -17.03 -6.34
C PHE A 86 10.37 -18.23 -5.91
N ASP A 87 11.26 -18.07 -4.92
CA ASP A 87 12.01 -19.18 -4.33
C ASP A 87 11.07 -20.20 -3.65
N GLU A 88 9.98 -19.74 -3.03
CA GLU A 88 8.93 -20.61 -2.47
C GLU A 88 8.14 -21.35 -3.55
N ILE A 89 7.77 -20.67 -4.63
CA ILE A 89 7.10 -21.29 -5.79
C ILE A 89 8.02 -22.36 -6.40
N TRP A 90 9.28 -22.02 -6.65
CA TRP A 90 10.27 -22.98 -7.17
C TRP A 90 10.37 -24.22 -6.28
N ARG A 91 10.49 -24.05 -4.96
CA ARG A 91 10.58 -25.18 -4.01
C ARG A 91 9.35 -26.07 -4.01
N ARG A 92 8.16 -25.52 -4.24
CA ARG A 92 6.90 -26.29 -4.26
C ARG A 92 6.65 -27.01 -5.57
N HIS A 93 7.15 -26.45 -6.68
CA HIS A 93 6.94 -26.98 -8.04
C HIS A 93 8.22 -27.56 -8.65
N SER A 94 9.26 -27.81 -7.84
CA SER A 94 10.61 -28.19 -8.31
C SER A 94 10.61 -29.41 -9.22
N ASP A 95 9.77 -30.40 -8.92
CA ASP A 95 9.68 -31.64 -9.69
C ASP A 95 9.13 -31.40 -11.11
N LEU A 96 8.22 -30.43 -11.25
CA LEU A 96 7.64 -30.03 -12.54
C LEU A 96 8.57 -29.08 -13.31
N MET A 97 9.46 -28.40 -12.60
CA MET A 97 10.33 -27.33 -13.12
C MET A 97 11.78 -27.78 -13.33
N ILE A 98 12.08 -29.07 -13.29
CA ILE A 98 13.44 -29.62 -13.45
C ILE A 98 14.15 -29.21 -14.75
N HIS A 99 13.38 -28.93 -15.80
CA HIS A 99 13.88 -28.53 -17.12
C HIS A 99 14.05 -27.00 -17.27
N VAL A 100 13.66 -26.23 -16.25
CA VAL A 100 13.64 -24.77 -16.28
C VAL A 100 15.02 -24.26 -15.86
N PRO A 101 15.68 -23.41 -16.66
CA PRO A 101 16.98 -22.86 -16.30
C PRO A 101 16.91 -21.99 -15.04
N CYS A 102 17.85 -22.21 -14.11
CA CYS A 102 18.06 -21.33 -12.95
C CYS A 102 19.02 -20.18 -13.27
N PRO A 103 18.86 -19.00 -12.64
CA PRO A 103 17.79 -18.66 -11.70
C PRO A 103 16.45 -18.46 -12.39
N TRP A 104 15.36 -18.88 -11.73
CA TRP A 104 13.99 -18.63 -12.16
C TRP A 104 13.22 -17.88 -11.06
N PRO A 105 12.65 -16.71 -11.36
CA PRO A 105 12.84 -15.89 -12.56
C PRO A 105 14.26 -15.36 -12.69
N THR A 106 14.61 -14.86 -13.88
CA THR A 106 15.83 -14.09 -14.08
C THR A 106 15.75 -12.74 -13.33
N SER A 107 16.89 -12.18 -12.96
CA SER A 107 16.93 -10.86 -12.30
C SER A 107 16.23 -9.77 -13.12
N GLN A 108 16.34 -9.82 -14.45
CA GLN A 108 15.68 -8.86 -15.34
C GLN A 108 14.14 -8.95 -15.26
N GLN A 109 13.61 -10.17 -15.16
CA GLN A 109 12.16 -10.39 -14.98
C GLN A 109 11.69 -9.90 -13.61
N ILE A 110 12.49 -10.08 -12.55
CA ILE A 110 12.20 -9.50 -11.23
C ILE A 110 12.17 -7.98 -11.31
N GLU A 111 13.18 -7.34 -11.90
CA GLU A 111 13.19 -5.87 -12.05
C GLU A 111 11.97 -5.37 -12.85
N HIS A 112 11.58 -6.08 -13.91
CA HIS A 112 10.39 -5.74 -14.67
C HIS A 112 9.12 -5.73 -13.80
N LEU A 113 8.94 -6.76 -12.95
CA LEU A 113 7.80 -6.84 -12.03
C LEU A 113 7.86 -5.76 -10.94
N VAL A 114 9.06 -5.41 -10.47
CA VAL A 114 9.26 -4.31 -9.51
C VAL A 114 8.84 -2.96 -10.12
N GLU A 115 9.23 -2.70 -11.37
CA GLU A 115 8.84 -1.50 -12.11
C GLU A 115 7.32 -1.44 -12.30
N LYS A 116 6.71 -2.55 -12.75
CA LYS A 116 5.26 -2.66 -12.93
C LYS A 116 4.49 -2.44 -11.63
N ALA A 117 5.06 -2.84 -10.49
CA ALA A 117 4.41 -2.66 -9.20
C ALA A 117 4.22 -1.18 -8.82
N SER A 118 5.04 -0.26 -9.35
CA SER A 118 4.95 1.18 -9.05
C SER A 118 4.86 1.47 -7.54
N GLY A 119 5.60 0.70 -6.74
CA GLY A 119 5.62 0.80 -5.28
C GLY A 119 4.42 0.19 -4.54
N GLN A 120 3.49 -0.47 -5.24
CA GLN A 120 2.27 -1.03 -4.67
C GLN A 120 2.34 -2.56 -4.58
N PHE A 121 2.25 -3.11 -3.38
CA PHE A 121 2.30 -4.56 -3.12
C PHE A 121 1.10 -5.36 -3.66
N ILE A 122 0.00 -4.69 -4.02
CA ILE A 122 -1.17 -5.34 -4.61
C ILE A 122 -0.84 -6.00 -5.95
N TYR A 123 0.03 -5.39 -6.76
CA TYR A 123 0.46 -5.95 -8.03
C TYR A 123 1.28 -7.24 -7.87
N PRO A 124 2.45 -7.24 -7.18
CA PRO A 124 3.27 -8.44 -7.06
C PRO A 124 2.54 -9.57 -6.33
N SER A 125 1.72 -9.26 -5.31
CA SER A 125 0.92 -10.29 -4.62
C SER A 125 -0.14 -10.93 -5.52
N THR A 126 -0.74 -10.16 -6.45
CA THR A 126 -1.69 -10.68 -7.43
C THR A 126 -0.98 -11.54 -8.48
N VAL A 127 0.16 -11.07 -8.98
CA VAL A 127 0.99 -11.81 -9.95
C VAL A 127 1.44 -13.14 -9.37
N LEU A 128 1.97 -13.15 -8.14
CA LEU A 128 2.43 -14.38 -7.49
C LEU A 128 1.30 -15.39 -7.28
N LYS A 129 0.10 -14.93 -6.86
CA LYS A 129 -1.09 -15.79 -6.75
C LYS A 129 -1.49 -16.42 -8.09
N TYR A 130 -1.38 -15.66 -9.18
CA TYR A 130 -1.67 -16.15 -10.52
C TYR A 130 -0.63 -17.17 -11.02
N ILE A 131 0.65 -16.93 -10.72
CA ILE A 131 1.75 -17.82 -11.09
C ILE A 131 1.70 -19.14 -10.32
N ASP A 132 1.30 -19.07 -9.06
CA ASP A 132 1.22 -20.23 -8.17
C ASP A 132 -0.11 -21.00 -8.25
N ASP A 133 -0.95 -20.68 -9.23
CA ASP A 133 -2.21 -21.37 -9.45
C ASP A 133 -1.97 -22.84 -9.88
N SER A 134 -2.49 -23.77 -9.07
CA SER A 134 -2.32 -25.23 -9.23
C SER A 134 -2.78 -25.82 -10.57
N GLY A 135 -3.51 -25.05 -11.39
CA GLY A 135 -4.01 -25.48 -12.70
C GLY A 135 -3.06 -25.23 -13.88
N ALA A 136 -1.90 -24.59 -13.69
CA ALA A 136 -0.98 -24.25 -14.77
C ALA A 136 0.50 -24.30 -14.36
N MET A 137 1.39 -24.41 -15.34
CA MET A 137 2.83 -24.34 -15.08
C MET A 137 3.25 -22.92 -14.68
N PRO A 138 3.98 -22.72 -13.57
CA PRO A 138 4.43 -21.40 -13.13
C PRO A 138 5.23 -20.63 -14.20
N VAL A 139 6.02 -21.33 -15.01
CA VAL A 139 6.81 -20.73 -16.10
C VAL A 139 5.92 -20.11 -17.17
N ASP A 140 4.86 -20.82 -17.58
CA ASP A 140 3.93 -20.33 -18.59
C ASP A 140 3.18 -19.11 -18.06
N ARG A 141 2.73 -19.16 -16.80
CA ARG A 141 2.09 -18.03 -16.13
C ARG A 141 3.00 -16.82 -16.00
N LEU A 142 4.27 -17.03 -15.66
CA LEU A 142 5.26 -15.96 -15.61
C LEU A 142 5.41 -15.29 -16.99
N SER A 143 5.45 -16.07 -18.07
CA SER A 143 5.55 -15.50 -19.43
C SER A 143 4.36 -14.65 -19.87
N ILE A 144 3.17 -14.88 -19.28
CA ILE A 144 1.95 -14.10 -19.57
C ILE A 144 1.98 -12.73 -18.88
N VAL A 145 2.62 -12.61 -17.72
CA VAL A 145 2.59 -11.38 -16.90
C VAL A 145 3.77 -10.43 -17.16
N LEU A 146 4.79 -10.91 -17.87
CA LEU A 146 5.95 -10.12 -18.35
C LEU A 146 5.58 -9.36 -19.63
#